data_AF-A0A536QWI8-F1
#
_entry.id   AF-A0A536QWI8-F1
#
_cell.length_a   1.000
_cell.length_b   1.000
_cell.length_c   1.000
_cell.angle_alpha   90.00
_cell.angle_beta   90.00
_cell.angle_gamma   90.00
#
_symmetry.space_group_name_H-M   'P 1'
#
loop_
_entity.id
_entity.type
_entity.pdbx_description
1 polymer ?
#
loop_
_entity_poly.entity_id
_entity_poly.type
_entity_poly.pdbx_seq_one_letter_code
_entity_poly.pdbx_strand_id
1 'polypeptide(L)'
;MAVNVLGGRLVRIAAVQSRAVYQRPGYRSLLGRLRENLRTYIRRQLELPRQEIAEIVRANVAAAKWFGVAAVFALCFLVALVVLVIALLALVLPLWASALVVLAVMGLAAGLTGYVGYRSLDLRGPTRTINSVKETIRWAKSRLLGRTAS
;
A
#
# COMPACT_ATOMS: atom_id res chain seq x y z
N MET A 1 -52.10 45.28 -65.64
CA MET A 1 -51.34 45.36 -66.90
C MET A 1 -49.85 45.28 -66.58
N ALA A 2 -49.12 44.43 -67.31
CA ALA A 2 -47.64 44.31 -67.41
C ALA A 2 -46.85 43.99 -66.11
N VAL A 3 -46.30 42.79 -65.89
CA VAL A 3 -45.12 42.14 -66.53
C VAL A 3 -43.79 42.86 -66.26
N ASN A 4 -42.94 42.29 -65.38
CA ASN A 4 -41.51 42.01 -65.63
C ASN A 4 -40.93 41.29 -64.38
N VAL A 5 -40.71 39.97 -64.40
CA VAL A 5 -39.52 39.25 -64.91
C VAL A 5 -38.28 39.41 -64.02
N LEU A 6 -37.98 38.30 -63.33
CA LEU A 6 -36.67 37.69 -63.07
C LEU A 6 -35.54 38.61 -62.56
N GLY A 7 -35.23 38.48 -61.26
CA GLY A 7 -34.05 39.09 -60.64
C GLY A 7 -33.53 38.32 -59.44
N GLY A 8 -32.95 37.14 -59.68
CA GLY A 8 -31.85 36.60 -58.87
C GLY A 8 -32.14 36.20 -57.42
N ARG A 9 -32.81 35.06 -57.20
CA ARG A 9 -32.56 34.25 -55.98
C ARG A 9 -31.13 33.72 -56.05
N LEU A 10 -30.19 34.46 -55.47
CA LEU A 10 -28.88 33.93 -55.13
C LEU A 10 -29.08 32.95 -53.97
N VAL A 11 -29.47 31.73 -54.29
CA VAL A 11 -29.18 30.57 -53.46
C VAL A 11 -27.66 30.51 -53.41
N ARG A 12 -27.05 31.18 -52.43
CA ARG A 12 -25.69 30.90 -52.03
C ARG A 12 -25.73 29.47 -51.50
N ILE A 13 -25.49 28.53 -52.39
CA ILE A 13 -25.05 27.20 -52.04
C ILE A 13 -23.73 27.48 -51.33
N ALA A 14 -23.78 27.63 -50.00
CA ALA A 14 -22.61 27.45 -49.17
C ALA A 14 -22.14 26.07 -49.59
N ALA A 15 -21.05 26.04 -50.38
CA ALA A 15 -20.38 24.81 -50.72
C ALA A 15 -20.23 24.08 -49.39
N VAL A 16 -20.97 22.97 -49.25
CA VAL A 16 -20.74 22.01 -48.18
C VAL A 16 -19.29 21.64 -48.40
N GLN A 17 -18.43 22.32 -47.64
CA GLN A 17 -17.00 22.23 -47.76
C GLN A 17 -16.70 20.75 -47.57
N SER A 18 -16.37 20.14 -48.70
CA SER A 18 -15.90 18.79 -48.91
C SER A 18 -15.55 18.14 -47.59
N ARG A 19 -16.43 17.23 -47.14
CA ARG A 19 -16.22 16.35 -45.99
C ARG A 19 -14.74 16.04 -45.94
N ALA A 20 -14.10 16.42 -44.83
CA ALA A 20 -12.75 16.01 -44.54
C ALA A 20 -12.68 14.53 -44.90
N VAL A 21 -11.88 14.26 -45.93
CA VAL A 21 -11.53 12.94 -46.41
C VAL A 21 -11.45 12.07 -45.17
N TYR A 22 -12.22 10.98 -45.13
CA TYR A 22 -11.93 9.88 -44.23
C TYR A 22 -10.48 9.49 -44.56
N GLN A 23 -9.51 10.15 -43.89
CA GLN A 23 -8.21 9.58 -43.63
C GLN A 23 -8.59 8.37 -42.81
N ARG A 24 -8.87 7.26 -43.51
CA ARG A 24 -9.12 5.96 -42.90
C ARG A 24 -7.97 5.84 -41.92
N PRO A 25 -8.24 5.88 -40.61
CA PRO A 25 -7.18 5.72 -39.63
C PRO A 25 -6.62 4.34 -39.96
N GLY A 26 -5.47 4.30 -40.62
CA GLY A 26 -4.86 3.03 -41.00
C GLY A 26 -4.74 2.24 -39.71
N TYR A 27 -4.90 0.92 -39.76
CA TYR A 27 -4.93 0.06 -38.58
C TYR A 27 -3.82 0.38 -37.55
N ARG A 28 -2.67 0.89 -38.01
CA ARG A 28 -1.57 1.47 -37.22
C ARG A 28 -1.99 2.60 -36.26
N SER A 29 -2.84 3.54 -36.70
CA SER A 29 -3.33 4.67 -35.90
C SER A 29 -4.39 4.28 -34.86
N LEU A 30 -5.20 3.24 -35.13
CA LEU A 30 -6.13 2.68 -34.16
C LEU A 30 -5.41 1.90 -33.07
N LEU A 31 -4.41 1.10 -33.44
CA LEU A 31 -3.53 0.41 -32.50
C LEU A 31 -2.74 1.40 -31.63
N GLY A 32 -2.26 2.50 -32.22
CA GLY A 32 -1.60 3.58 -31.49
C GLY A 32 -2.51 4.20 -30.42
N ARG A 33 -3.76 4.51 -30.77
CA ARG A 33 -4.76 5.08 -29.83
C ARG A 33 -5.21 4.08 -28.76
N LEU A 34 -5.41 2.82 -29.12
CA LEU A 34 -5.77 1.77 -28.16
C LEU A 34 -4.66 1.55 -27.12
N ARG A 35 -3.39 1.52 -27.56
CA ARG A 35 -2.23 1.44 -26.67
C ARG A 35 -2.16 2.63 -25.71
N GLU A 36 -2.41 3.84 -26.20
CA GLU A 36 -2.39 5.05 -25.38
C GLU A 36 -3.53 5.09 -24.36
N ASN A 37 -4.74 4.69 -24.78
CA ASN A 37 -5.91 4.61 -23.90
C ASN A 37 -5.75 3.52 -22.84
N LEU A 38 -5.20 2.36 -23.21
CA LEU A 38 -4.95 1.26 -22.27
C LEU A 38 -3.89 1.66 -21.24
N ARG A 39 -2.82 2.36 -21.66
CA ARG A 39 -1.80 2.90 -20.76
C ARG A 39 -2.39 3.91 -19.78
N THR A 40 -3.28 4.78 -20.25
CA THR A 40 -3.96 5.78 -19.41
C THR A 40 -4.93 5.14 -18.42
N TYR A 41 -5.70 4.13 -18.85
CA TYR A 41 -6.64 3.41 -17.98
C TYR A 41 -5.94 2.62 -16.88
N ILE A 42 -4.87 1.89 -17.23
CA ILE A 42 -4.05 1.16 -16.25
C ILE A 42 -3.42 2.13 -15.25
N ARG A 43 -2.94 3.29 -15.70
CA ARG A 43 -2.40 4.31 -14.78
C ARG A 43 -3.45 4.80 -13.78
N ARG A 44 -4.67 5.12 -14.23
CA ARG A 44 -5.75 5.56 -13.34
C ARG A 44 -6.19 4.49 -12.33
N GLN A 45 -6.25 3.23 -12.77
CA GLN A 45 -6.53 2.09 -11.88
C GLN A 45 -5.42 1.85 -10.86
N LEU A 46 -4.17 2.25 -11.16
CA LEU A 46 -3.04 2.15 -10.23
C LEU A 46 -2.84 3.41 -9.37
N GLU A 47 -3.37 4.56 -9.77
CA GLU A 47 -3.30 5.81 -9.01
C GLU A 47 -4.10 5.73 -7.71
N LEU A 48 -5.32 5.17 -7.75
CA LEU A 48 -6.17 4.99 -6.57
C LEU A 48 -5.52 4.11 -5.49
N PRO A 49 -5.08 2.87 -5.78
CA PRO A 49 -4.42 2.01 -4.80
C PRO A 49 -3.13 2.60 -4.27
N ARG A 50 -2.38 3.34 -5.10
CA ARG A 50 -1.15 4.02 -4.66
C ARG A 50 -1.44 5.13 -3.65
N GLN A 51 -2.52 5.89 -3.85
CA GLN A 51 -2.91 6.95 -2.92
C GLN A 51 -3.38 6.36 -1.59
N GLU A 52 -4.23 5.33 -1.63
CA GLU A 52 -4.73 4.65 -0.43
C GLU A 52 -3.58 4.02 0.38
N ILE A 53 -2.65 3.31 -0.29
CA ILE A 53 -1.44 2.77 0.37
C ILE A 53 -0.58 3.90 0.94
N ALA A 54 -0.38 4.99 0.21
CA ALA A 54 0.42 6.13 0.69
C ALA A 54 -0.21 6.80 1.92
N GLU A 55 -1.54 6.90 1.97
CA GLU A 55 -2.27 7.45 3.10
C GLU A 55 -2.17 6.54 4.33
N ILE A 56 -2.35 5.22 4.16
CA ILE A 56 -2.15 4.23 5.21
C ILE A 56 -0.72 4.30 5.76
N VAL A 57 0.29 4.34 4.88
CA VAL A 57 1.70 4.44 5.29
C VAL A 57 1.95 5.73 6.05
N ARG A 58 1.44 6.88 5.59
CA ARG A 58 1.62 8.17 6.27
C ARG A 58 0.97 8.17 7.65
N ALA A 59 -0.25 7.64 7.77
CA ALA A 59 -0.95 7.52 9.05
C ALA A 59 -0.18 6.62 10.03
N ASN A 60 0.28 5.46 9.56
CA ASN A 60 1.06 4.53 10.38
C ASN A 60 2.42 5.10 10.79
N VAL A 61 3.10 5.84 9.91
CA VAL A 61 4.37 6.52 10.23
C VAL A 61 4.16 7.64 11.24
N ALA A 62 3.06 8.40 11.13
CA ALA A 62 2.72 9.42 12.13
C ALA A 62 2.47 8.79 13.51
N ALA A 63 1.75 7.67 13.57
CA ALA A 63 1.54 6.93 14.80
C ALA A 63 2.86 6.34 15.35
N ALA A 64 3.74 5.84 14.49
CA ALA A 64 5.03 5.27 14.88
C ALA A 64 5.96 6.28 15.59
N LYS A 65 5.90 7.58 15.22
CA LYS A 65 6.66 8.63 15.91
C LYS A 65 6.27 8.75 17.37
N TRP A 66 4.96 8.82 17.65
CA TRP A 66 4.45 8.90 19.02
C TRP A 66 4.70 7.61 19.81
N PHE A 67 4.63 6.46 19.14
CA PHE A 67 4.98 5.17 19.74
C PHE A 67 6.45 5.10 20.18
N GLY A 68 7.35 5.69 19.39
CA GLY A 68 8.77 5.82 19.76
C GLY A 68 8.96 6.67 21.02
N VAL A 69 8.30 7.82 21.10
CA VAL A 69 8.33 8.69 22.29
C VAL A 69 7.74 7.96 23.50
N ALA A 70 6.57 7.33 23.35
CA ALA A 70 5.93 6.55 24.41
C ALA A 70 6.82 5.40 24.89
N ALA A 71 7.53 4.72 24.00
CA ALA A 71 8.47 3.65 24.36
C ALA A 71 9.64 4.18 25.20
N VAL A 72 10.20 5.35 24.87
CA VAL A 72 11.25 5.99 25.68
C VAL A 72 10.72 6.32 27.08
N PHE A 73 9.56 6.96 27.17
CA PHE A 73 8.95 7.28 28.47
C PHE A 73 8.61 6.04 29.29
N ALA A 74 8.10 4.98 28.65
CA ALA A 74 7.82 3.71 29.31
C ALA A 74 9.11 3.07 29.86
N LEU A 75 10.22 3.15 29.12
CA LEU A 75 11.52 2.65 29.57
C LEU A 75 12.07 3.48 30.74
N CYS A 76 12.01 4.81 30.65
CA CYS A 76 12.38 5.70 31.77
C CYS A 76 11.54 5.41 33.02
N PHE A 77 10.22 5.24 32.86
CA PHE A 77 9.31 4.88 33.94
C PHE A 77 9.68 3.53 34.57
N LEU A 78 9.98 2.51 33.76
CA LEU A 78 10.38 1.20 34.26
C LEU A 78 11.68 1.28 35.08
N VAL A 79 12.68 2.03 34.62
CA VAL A 79 13.93 2.25 35.37
C VAL A 79 13.66 2.96 36.70
N ALA A 80 12.86 4.03 36.68
CA ALA A 80 12.48 4.75 37.90
C ALA A 80 11.72 3.86 38.89
N LEU A 81 10.83 2.99 38.38
CA LEU A 81 10.08 2.02 39.18
C LEU A 81 11.03 1.01 39.85
N VAL A 82 12.00 0.47 39.11
CA VAL A 82 13.01 -0.44 39.67
C VAL A 82 13.79 0.24 40.80
N VAL A 83 14.25 1.48 40.58
CA VAL A 83 14.95 2.26 41.62
C VAL A 83 14.06 2.49 42.83
N LEU A 84 12.78 2.82 42.64
CA LEU A 84 11.81 3.01 43.72
C LEU A 84 11.64 1.73 44.55
N VAL A 85 11.49 0.57 43.91
CA VAL A 85 11.36 -0.71 44.62
C VAL A 85 12.63 -1.04 45.41
N ILE A 86 13.80 -0.81 44.83
CA ILE A 86 15.08 -0.98 45.53
C ILE A 86 15.15 -0.06 46.75
N ALA A 87 14.76 1.21 46.60
CA ALA A 87 14.76 2.18 47.70
C ALA A 87 13.77 1.81 48.82
N LEU A 88 12.59 1.30 48.48
CA LEU A 88 11.61 0.81 49.45
C LEU A 88 12.13 -0.41 50.22
N LEU A 89 12.74 -1.37 49.53
CA LEU A 89 13.36 -2.54 50.18
C LEU A 89 14.57 -2.15 51.03
N ALA A 90 15.30 -1.11 50.62
CA ALA A 90 16.45 -0.58 51.36
C ALA A 90 16.07 0.01 52.73
N LEU A 91 14.79 0.25 53.01
CA LEU A 91 14.31 0.64 54.34
C LEU A 91 14.35 -0.52 55.35
N VAL A 92 14.33 -1.76 54.87
CA VAL A 92 14.29 -2.98 55.71
C VAL A 92 15.58 -3.79 55.60
N LEU A 93 16.24 -3.76 54.44
CA LEU A 93 17.44 -4.53 54.11
C LEU A 93 18.56 -3.59 53.66
N PRO A 94 19.85 -3.99 53.76
CA PRO A 94 20.94 -3.20 53.19
C PRO A 94 20.78 -3.07 51.66
N LEU A 95 21.24 -1.94 51.10
CA LEU A 95 21.04 -1.58 49.69
C LEU A 95 21.48 -2.68 48.72
N TRP A 96 22.60 -3.35 49.00
CA TRP A 96 23.14 -4.42 48.16
C TRP A 96 22.22 -5.64 48.10
N ALA A 97 21.60 -6.02 49.22
CA ALA A 97 20.67 -7.16 49.28
C ALA A 97 19.36 -6.81 48.55
N SER A 98 18.86 -5.59 48.74
CA SER A 98 17.67 -5.07 48.04
C SER A 98 17.85 -5.09 46.52
N ALA A 99 19.00 -4.62 46.03
CA ALA A 99 19.33 -4.63 44.61
C ALA A 99 19.38 -6.07 44.05
N LEU A 100 19.99 -7.02 44.78
CA LEU A 100 20.05 -8.43 44.36
C LEU A 100 18.66 -9.08 44.28
N VAL A 101 17.79 -8.83 45.25
CA VAL A 101 16.42 -9.38 45.24
C VAL A 101 15.64 -8.85 44.05
N VAL A 102 15.66 -7.54 43.80
CA VAL A 102 14.97 -6.93 42.66
C VAL A 102 15.53 -7.43 41.34
N LEU A 103 16.86 -7.55 41.23
CA LEU A 103 17.53 -8.10 40.05
C LEU A 103 17.09 -9.53 39.76
N ALA A 104 17.03 -10.39 40.78
CA ALA A 104 16.60 -11.78 40.63
C ALA A 104 15.13 -11.86 40.16
N VAL A 105 14.23 -11.09 40.77
CA VAL A 105 12.80 -11.08 40.43
C VAL A 105 12.58 -10.55 39.01
N MET A 106 13.17 -9.40 38.66
CA MET A 106 13.08 -8.83 37.32
C MET A 106 13.76 -9.72 36.27
N GLY A 107 14.89 -10.34 36.59
CA GLY A 107 15.60 -11.26 35.71
C GLY A 107 14.77 -12.50 35.39
N LEU A 108 14.10 -13.08 36.38
CA LEU A 108 13.17 -14.19 36.17
C LEU A 108 11.96 -13.77 35.32
N ALA A 109 11.35 -12.62 35.63
CA ALA A 109 10.22 -12.11 34.86
C ALA A 109 10.60 -11.79 33.40
N ALA A 110 11.75 -11.15 33.18
CA ALA A 110 12.30 -10.86 31.86
C ALA A 110 12.66 -12.13 31.10
N GLY A 111 13.25 -13.12 31.79
CA GLY A 111 13.54 -14.44 31.22
C GLY A 111 12.27 -15.16 30.77
N LEU A 112 11.22 -15.16 31.60
CA LEU A 112 9.96 -15.82 31.29
C LEU A 112 9.24 -15.15 30.10
N THR A 113 9.08 -13.83 30.17
CA THR A 113 8.42 -13.05 29.12
C THR A 113 9.22 -13.06 27.82
N GLY A 114 10.54 -12.94 27.90
CA GLY A 114 11.46 -13.07 26.78
C GLY A 114 11.39 -14.46 26.15
N TYR A 115 11.34 -15.52 26.95
CA TYR A 115 11.19 -16.89 26.46
C TYR A 115 9.83 -17.13 25.78
N VAL A 116 8.73 -16.65 26.37
CA VAL A 116 7.39 -16.72 25.76
C VAL A 116 7.34 -15.91 24.47
N GLY A 117 7.90 -14.71 24.45
CA GLY A 117 8.01 -13.88 23.27
C GLY A 117 8.82 -14.56 22.17
N TYR A 118 9.99 -15.09 22.51
CA TYR A 118 10.85 -15.85 21.59
C TYR A 118 10.15 -17.09 21.03
N ARG A 119 9.38 -17.82 21.85
CA ARG A 119 8.60 -18.97 21.40
C ARG A 119 7.40 -18.58 20.53
N SER A 120 6.85 -17.38 20.76
CA SER A 120 5.74 -16.81 19.99
C SER A 120 6.20 -16.18 18.67
N LEU A 121 7.50 -15.90 18.53
CA LEU A 121 8.14 -15.65 17.23
C LEU A 121 8.25 -16.97 16.46
N ASP A 122 7.11 -17.59 16.17
CA ASP A 122 7.02 -18.57 15.10
C ASP A 122 7.23 -17.77 13.81
N LEU A 123 8.49 -17.70 13.36
CA LEU A 123 8.97 -17.13 12.10
C LEU A 123 8.40 -17.87 10.87
N ARG A 124 7.14 -18.34 10.94
CA ARG A 124 6.35 -18.74 9.80
C ARG A 124 6.02 -17.45 9.04
N GLY A 125 6.92 -17.06 8.14
CA GLY A 125 6.59 -16.09 7.09
C GLY A 125 5.25 -16.45 6.46
N PRO A 126 4.46 -15.47 5.97
CA PRO A 126 3.04 -15.61 5.66
C PRO A 126 2.79 -16.75 4.67
N THR A 127 2.58 -17.95 5.20
CA THR A 127 2.47 -19.20 4.45
C THR A 127 1.22 -19.18 3.59
N ARG A 128 0.16 -18.52 4.08
CA ARG A 128 -1.06 -18.23 3.31
C ARG A 128 -0.76 -17.43 2.03
N THR A 129 0.02 -16.36 2.12
CA THR A 129 0.38 -15.50 0.99
C THR A 129 1.35 -16.19 0.03
N ILE A 130 2.32 -16.93 0.57
CA ILE A 130 3.25 -17.71 -0.26
C ILE A 130 2.50 -18.83 -1.00
N ASN A 131 1.51 -19.46 -0.35
CA ASN A 131 0.70 -20.50 -0.96
C ASN A 131 -0.25 -19.96 -2.04
N SER A 132 -0.90 -18.81 -1.83
CA SER A 132 -1.77 -18.20 -2.86
C SER A 132 -0.97 -17.78 -4.10
N VAL A 133 0.24 -17.26 -3.92
CA VAL A 133 1.15 -16.93 -5.04
C VAL A 133 1.60 -18.20 -5.77
N LYS A 134 1.98 -19.26 -5.05
CA LYS A 134 2.33 -20.55 -5.66
C LYS A 134 1.17 -21.17 -6.43
N GLU A 135 -0.05 -21.07 -5.91
CA GLU A 135 -1.26 -21.54 -6.57
C GLU A 135 -1.56 -20.74 -7.85
N THR A 136 -1.38 -19.42 -7.79
CA THR A 136 -1.54 -18.52 -8.94
C THR A 136 -0.55 -18.85 -10.06
N ILE A 137 0.71 -19.13 -9.71
CA ILE A 137 1.75 -19.55 -10.66
C ILE A 137 1.43 -20.92 -11.26
N ARG A 138 0.91 -21.86 -10.45
CA ARG A 138 0.56 -23.21 -10.89
C ARG A 138 -0.64 -23.19 -11.85
N TRP A 139 -1.63 -22.35 -11.57
CA TRP A 139 -2.75 -22.09 -12.47
C TRP A 139 -2.30 -21.43 -13.78
N ALA A 140 -1.39 -20.44 -13.72
CA ALA A 140 -0.85 -19.81 -14.91
C ALA A 140 -0.02 -20.78 -15.79
N LYS A 141 0.81 -21.61 -15.16
CA LYS A 141 1.65 -22.61 -15.83
C LYS A 141 0.82 -23.69 -16.53
N SER A 142 -0.21 -24.22 -15.87
CA SER A 142 -1.12 -25.22 -16.47
C SER A 142 -1.89 -24.65 -17.66
N ARG A 143 -2.31 -23.38 -17.59
CA ARG A 143 -3.06 -22.74 -18.67
C ARG A 143 -2.20 -22.36 -19.89
N LEU A 144 -0.92 -22.07 -19.68
CA LEU A 144 0.02 -21.76 -20.76
C LEU A 144 0.62 -23.01 -21.40
N LEU A 145 0.96 -24.04 -20.62
CA LEU A 145 1.52 -25.30 -21.13
C LEU A 145 0.44 -26.25 -21.68
N GLY A 146 -0.80 -26.13 -21.19
CA GLY A 146 -1.94 -26.92 -21.69
C GLY A 146 -2.43 -26.50 -23.07
N ARG A 147 -2.01 -25.34 -23.62
CA ARG A 147 -2.41 -24.85 -24.94
C ARG A 147 -1.45 -25.24 -26.08
N THR A 148 -0.31 -25.85 -25.76
CA THR A 148 0.69 -26.30 -26.74
C THR A 148 0.64 -27.80 -27.04
N ALA A 149 -0.35 -28.52 -26.50
CA ALA A 149 -0.51 -29.97 -26.68
C ALA A 149 -1.74 -30.37 -27.51
N SER A 150 -2.29 -29.46 -28.32
CA SER A 150 -3.35 -29.74 -29.30
C SER A 150 -3.00 -29.14 -30.64
#